data_AF-A0A8S9NG23-F1
#
_entry.id   AF-A0A8S9NG23-F1
#
_cell.length_a   1.000
_cell.length_b   1.000
_cell.length_c   1.000
_cell.angle_alpha   90.00
_cell.angle_beta   90.00
_cell.angle_gamma   90.00
#
_symmetry.space_group_name_H-M   'P 1'
#
loop_
_entity.id
_entity.type
_entity.pdbx_description
1 polymer ?
#
loop_
_entity_poly.entity_id
_entity_poly.type
_entity_poly.pdbx_seq_one_letter_code
_entity_poly.pdbx_strand_id
1 'polypeptide(L)'
;MSVEQYKVRRPRQGILQMLKTGDCGIYAIKFIECHALGAEFTTSLSDENIKMVRENLAAEIFEEIEQHGRTVSNPLPLRASDRELLYPY
;
A
#
# COMPACT_ATOMS: atom_id res chain seq x y z
N MET A 1 -10.29 32.98 18.20
CA MET A 1 -10.36 31.67 17.50
C MET A 1 -9.39 30.74 18.19
N SER A 2 -9.86 29.66 18.81
CA SER A 2 -8.98 28.64 19.41
C SER A 2 -8.36 27.83 18.27
N VAL A 3 -7.04 27.65 18.28
CA VAL A 3 -6.37 26.78 17.31
C VAL A 3 -6.34 25.39 17.94
N GLU A 4 -7.04 24.42 17.36
CA GLU A 4 -6.93 23.04 17.81
C GLU A 4 -5.48 22.56 17.60
N GLN A 5 -4.87 22.08 18.69
CA GLN A 5 -3.51 21.54 18.63
C GLN A 5 -3.54 20.07 18.21
N TYR A 6 -2.81 19.75 17.15
CA TYR A 6 -2.61 18.37 16.74
C TYR A 6 -1.69 17.63 17.72
N LYS A 7 -2.08 16.40 18.06
CA LYS A 7 -1.23 15.47 18.83
C LYS A 7 -0.43 14.59 17.87
N VAL A 8 0.89 14.70 17.90
CA VAL A 8 1.79 13.85 17.10
C VAL A 8 2.13 12.58 17.89
N ARG A 9 2.01 11.41 17.24
CA ARG A 9 2.47 10.12 17.79
C ARG A 9 3.51 9.51 16.85
N ARG A 10 4.58 8.94 17.43
CA ARG A 10 5.59 8.15 16.71
C ARG A 10 5.69 6.77 17.36
N PRO A 11 4.82 5.83 16.99
CA PRO A 11 4.92 4.49 17.53
C PRO A 11 6.23 3.85 17.06
N ARG A 12 7.05 3.38 18.01
CA ARG A 12 8.34 2.71 17.74
C ARG A 12 8.40 1.29 18.32
N GLN A 13 7.43 0.94 19.15
CA GLN A 13 7.38 -0.30 19.90
C GLN A 13 6.15 -1.08 19.45
N GLY A 14 6.29 -2.39 19.25
CA GLY A 14 5.24 -3.23 18.69
C GLY A 14 5.03 -3.08 17.17
N ILE A 15 5.85 -2.27 16.49
CA ILE A 15 5.85 -2.18 15.02
C ILE A 15 7.00 -3.04 14.49
N LEU A 16 6.68 -3.96 13.58
CA LEU A 16 7.66 -4.77 12.89
C LEU A 16 8.62 -3.84 12.14
N GLN A 17 9.91 -3.85 12.53
CA GLN A 17 10.91 -3.07 11.84
C GLN A 17 11.37 -3.82 10.60
N MET A 18 11.43 -3.11 9.48
CA MET A 18 11.85 -3.65 8.20
C MET A 18 13.31 -4.14 8.29
N LEU A 19 13.52 -5.46 8.29
CA LEU A 19 14.85 -6.07 8.37
C LEU A 19 15.60 -6.04 7.03
N LYS A 20 14.87 -6.01 5.90
CA LYS A 20 15.42 -5.99 4.54
C LYS A 20 15.07 -4.73 3.79
N THR A 21 16.04 -4.16 3.10
CA THR A 21 15.83 -3.00 2.23
C THR A 21 14.94 -3.35 1.04
N GLY A 22 13.91 -2.54 0.77
CA GLY A 22 13.08 -2.67 -0.43
C GLY A 22 11.58 -2.84 -0.16
N ASP A 23 11.19 -3.08 1.09
CA ASP A 23 9.79 -3.39 1.43
C ASP A 23 9.08 -2.31 2.23
N CYS A 24 9.67 -1.12 2.35
CA CYS A 24 9.13 -0.04 3.18
C CYS A 24 7.71 0.36 2.77
N GLY A 25 7.38 0.27 1.48
CA GLY A 25 6.02 0.50 0.98
C GLY A 25 5.00 -0.50 1.53
N ILE A 26 5.37 -1.79 1.63
CA ILE A 26 4.49 -2.84 2.17
C ILE A 26 4.22 -2.62 3.65
N TYR A 27 5.27 -2.32 4.42
CA TYR A 27 5.13 -2.03 5.85
C TYR A 27 4.28 -0.76 6.08
N ALA A 28 4.49 0.29 5.28
CA ALA A 28 3.71 1.51 5.38
C ALA A 28 2.23 1.27 5.09
N ILE A 29 1.91 0.53 4.03
CA ILE A 29 0.52 0.26 3.65
C ILE A 29 -0.17 -0.62 4.69
N LYS A 30 0.47 -1.70 5.15
CA LYS A 30 -0.09 -2.53 6.22
C LYS A 30 -0.28 -1.75 7.52
N PHE A 31 0.60 -0.81 7.83
CA PHE A 31 0.45 0.02 9.02
C PHE A 31 -0.77 0.95 8.91
N ILE A 32 -0.98 1.56 7.75
CA ILE A 32 -2.16 2.39 7.46
C ILE A 32 -3.44 1.55 7.54
N GLU A 33 -3.43 0.34 6.95
CA GLU A 33 -4.55 -0.59 6.96
C GLU A 33 -4.95 -0.97 8.39
N CYS A 34 -4.00 -1.42 9.22
CA CYS A 34 -4.26 -1.72 10.63
C CYS A 34 -4.82 -0.51 11.37
N HIS A 35 -4.27 0.69 11.13
CA HIS A 35 -4.74 1.91 11.78
C HIS A 35 -6.17 2.29 11.37
N ALA A 36 -6.49 2.16 10.07
CA ALA A 36 -7.82 2.43 9.54
C ALA A 36 -8.87 1.45 10.10
N LEU A 37 -8.48 0.20 10.32
CA LEU A 37 -9.34 -0.84 10.90
C LEU A 37 -9.39 -0.79 12.43
N GLY A 38 -8.60 0.06 13.10
CA GLY A 38 -8.47 0.08 14.56
C GLY A 38 -7.83 -1.19 15.12
N ALA A 39 -7.08 -1.92 14.30
CA ALA A 39 -6.38 -3.13 14.68
C ALA A 39 -4.92 -2.83 15.09
N GLU A 40 -4.40 -3.64 16.01
CA GLU A 40 -2.98 -3.62 16.34
C GLU A 40 -2.14 -4.12 15.16
N PHE A 41 -0.94 -3.56 15.00
CA PHE A 41 -0.02 -3.96 13.94
C PHE A 41 0.65 -5.30 14.27
N THR A 42 -0.11 -6.38 14.20
CA THR A 42 0.32 -7.77 14.47
C THR A 42 0.63 -8.55 13.20
N THR A 43 0.66 -7.88 12.04
CA THR A 43 0.86 -8.54 10.74
C THR A 43 2.19 -9.28 10.73
N SER A 44 2.12 -10.60 10.58
CA SER A 44 3.28 -11.48 10.44
C SER A 44 3.88 -11.33 9.05
N LEU A 45 4.54 -10.20 8.77
CA LEU A 45 5.41 -10.08 7.60
C LEU A 45 6.69 -10.86 7.89
N SER A 46 7.04 -11.76 6.98
CA SER A 46 8.26 -12.54 7.05
C SER A 46 8.90 -12.62 5.67
N ASP A 47 10.17 -12.98 5.62
CA ASP A 47 10.90 -13.11 4.36
C ASP A 47 10.24 -14.14 3.42
N GLU A 48 9.59 -15.14 4.00
CA GLU A 48 8.91 -16.22 3.26
C GLU A 48 7.63 -15.73 2.59
N ASN A 49 6.90 -14.80 3.22
CA ASN A 49 5.58 -14.36 2.72
C ASN A 49 5.59 -12.99 2.06
N ILE A 50 6.63 -12.18 2.23
CA ILE A 50 6.64 -10.78 1.78
C ILE A 50 6.52 -10.64 0.26
N LYS A 51 7.00 -11.63 -0.51
CA LYS A 51 6.79 -11.68 -1.97
C LYS A 51 5.31 -11.79 -2.32
N MET A 52 4.61 -12.75 -1.71
CA MET A 52 3.17 -12.95 -1.91
C MET A 52 2.37 -11.73 -1.45
N VAL A 53 2.72 -11.14 -0.30
CA VAL A 53 2.07 -9.91 0.18
C VAL A 53 2.24 -8.77 -0.81
N ARG A 54 3.43 -8.61 -1.41
CA ARG A 54 3.68 -7.59 -2.44
C ARG A 54 2.81 -7.81 -3.69
N GLU A 55 2.73 -9.05 -4.17
CA GLU A 55 1.95 -9.41 -5.35
C GLU A 55 0.46 -9.18 -5.12
N ASN A 56 -0.08 -9.61 -3.97
CA ASN A 56 -1.48 -9.39 -3.61
C ASN A 56 -1.81 -7.90 -3.51
N LEU A 57 -0.96 -7.12 -2.84
CA LEU A 57 -1.18 -5.68 -2.69
C LEU A 57 -1.15 -4.96 -4.04
N ALA A 58 -0.27 -5.38 -4.95
CA ALA A 58 -0.21 -4.81 -6.31
C ALA A 58 -1.48 -5.15 -7.10
N ALA A 59 -1.99 -6.38 -6.98
CA ALA A 59 -3.24 -6.81 -7.61
C ALA A 59 -4.45 -6.03 -7.07
N GLU A 60 -4.56 -5.90 -5.75
CA GLU A 60 -5.62 -5.13 -5.07
C GLU A 60 -5.61 -3.66 -5.51
N ILE A 61 -4.44 -3.00 -5.51
CA ILE A 61 -4.32 -1.61 -5.97
C ILE A 61 -4.72 -1.46 -7.44
N PHE A 62 -4.29 -2.40 -8.29
CA PHE A 62 -4.62 -2.34 -9.71
C PHE A 62 -6.12 -2.50 -9.96
N GLU A 63 -6.75 -3.48 -9.30
CA GLU A 63 -8.18 -3.71 -9.35
C GLU A 63 -8.98 -2.48 -8.86
N GLU A 64 -8.59 -1.89 -7.74
CA GLU A 64 -9.22 -0.68 -7.20
C GLU A 64 -9.16 0.51 -8.19
N ILE A 65 -8.03 0.69 -8.88
CA ILE A 65 -7.87 1.74 -9.90
C ILE A 65 -8.74 1.48 -11.13
N GLU A 66 -8.90 0.22 -11.53
CA GLU A 66 -9.78 -0.13 -12.66
C GLU A 66 -11.26 0.05 -12.31
N GLN A 67 -11.67 -0.31 -11.10
CA GLN A 67 -13.06 -0.24 -10.64
C GLN A 67 -13.54 1.20 -10.39
N HIS A 68 -12.69 2.07 -9.84
CA HIS A 68 -13.07 3.45 -9.50
C HIS A 68 -12.90 4.46 -10.65
N GLY A 69 -12.59 3.97 -11.86
CA GLY A 69 -12.42 4.76 -13.07
C GLY A 69 -11.07 5.51 -13.06
N ARG A 70 -10.47 5.63 -14.24
CA ARG A 70 -9.17 6.29 -14.46
C ARG A 70 -9.20 7.79 -14.11
N THR A 71 -9.22 8.13 -12.83
CA THR A 71 -8.69 9.39 -12.30
C THR A 71 -7.25 9.16 -11.84
N VAL A 72 -6.50 8.35 -12.57
CA VAL A 72 -5.05 8.52 -12.60
C VAL A 72 -4.83 9.85 -13.30
N SER A 73 -4.33 10.82 -12.55
CA SER A 73 -3.83 12.13 -12.98
C SER A 73 -2.65 12.05 -13.97
N ASN A 74 -2.54 10.94 -14.72
CA ASN A 74 -1.60 10.81 -15.82
C ASN A 74 -2.10 11.69 -16.99
N PRO A 75 -1.35 12.71 -17.41
CA PRO A 75 -1.70 13.52 -18.58
C PRO A 75 -1.68 12.71 -19.89
N LEU A 76 -1.19 11.47 -19.86
CA LEU A 76 -1.26 10.54 -20.97
C LEU A 76 -2.27 9.43 -20.65
N PRO A 77 -3.47 9.44 -21.26
CA PRO A 77 -4.42 8.35 -21.07
C PRO A 77 -3.80 7.05 -21.59
N LEU A 78 -3.82 5.98 -20.77
CA LEU A 78 -3.47 4.63 -21.20
C LEU A 78 -4.22 4.33 -22.49
N ARG A 79 -3.49 4.22 -23.60
CA ARG A 79 -4.05 3.94 -24.92
C ARG A 79 -4.51 2.50 -24.95
N ALA A 80 -5.49 2.21 -25.80
CA ALA A 80 -5.99 0.84 -25.98
C ALA A 80 -4.87 -0.16 -26.35
N SER A 81 -3.78 0.33 -26.95
CA SER A 81 -2.55 -0.41 -27.26
C SER A 81 -1.73 -0.82 -26.04
N ASP A 82 -1.85 -0.12 -24.91
CA ASP A 82 -1.06 -0.39 -23.71
C ASP A 82 -1.60 -1.60 -22.94
N ARG A 83 -2.81 -2.06 -23.31
CA ARG A 83 -3.47 -3.24 -22.74
C ARG A 83 -2.78 -4.55 -23.13
N GLU A 84 -2.08 -4.59 -24.26
CA GLU A 84 -1.28 -5.75 -24.69
C GLU A 84 0.00 -5.93 -23.85
N LEU A 85 0.46 -4.89 -23.14
CA LEU A 85 1.66 -4.97 -22.29
C LEU A 85 1.38 -5.53 -20.89
N LEU A 86 0.11 -5.59 -20.48
CA LEU A 86 -0.31 -6.08 -19.15
C LEU A 86 -0.50 -7.60 -19.11
N TYR A 87 -0.66 -8.25 -20.27
CA TYR A 87 -0.72 -9.71 -20.40
C TYR A 87 0.10 -10.18 -21.62
N PRO A 88 1.43 -10.20 -21.54
CA PRO A 88 2.21 -11.00 -22.48
C PRO A 88 1.99 -12.47 -22.13
N TYR A 89 1.73 -13.30 -23.14
CA TYR A 89 1.56 -14.75 -23.05
C TYR A 89 2.45 -15.45 -22.01
#